data_AF-G0NEG8-F1
#
_entry.id   AF-G0NEG8-F1
#
_cell.length_a   1.000
_cell.length_b   1.000
_cell.length_c   1.000
_cell.angle_alpha   90.00
_cell.angle_beta   90.00
_cell.angle_gamma   90.00
#
_symmetry.space_group_name_H-M   'P 1'
#
loop_
_entity.id
_entity.type
_entity.pdbx_description
1 polymer ?
#
loop_
_entity_poly.entity_id
_entity_poly.type
_entity_poly.pdbx_seq_one_letter_code
_entity_poly.pdbx_strand_id
1 'polypeptide(L)'
;MLLAAFSVTVISIICAFITGLINAWLLHSLFISKKLKKSQSLTFFYVRFGVDGLLAVINIIILFFISLKLLQFDYLLNPYPNLIFFTVWSAVNTTSIRTLLAIITALDRTFAVFLPLTYHISRTKLNNSLLICLVLGYPLVENIILWVICNCAVTVAAGCVNFTCLANKCFHGYSLNFEMANFLALIDAIIMMIFDVIPAGIQSKFGFKVEDVGSLMTFSKMSGLALEGYLVYRAMKRRNGTVTTNSNGKNSVLKVKASGDK
;
A
#
# COMPACT_ATOMS: atom_id res chain seq x y z
N MET A 1 -16.48 1.11 -24.94
CA MET A 1 -15.17 1.06 -24.23
C MET A 1 -14.66 2.46 -23.90
N LEU A 2 -14.54 3.36 -24.89
CA LEU A 2 -14.09 4.75 -24.70
C LEU A 2 -14.96 5.58 -23.73
N LEU A 3 -16.29 5.48 -23.85
CA LEU A 3 -17.23 6.16 -22.95
C LEU A 3 -17.07 5.74 -21.47
N ALA A 4 -16.82 4.45 -21.23
CA ALA A 4 -16.61 3.90 -19.89
C ALA A 4 -15.24 4.32 -19.32
N ALA A 5 -14.20 4.39 -20.16
CA ALA A 5 -12.89 4.89 -19.74
C ALA A 5 -12.98 6.38 -19.35
N PHE A 6 -13.69 7.18 -20.15
CA PHE A 6 -13.90 8.60 -19.90
C PHE A 6 -14.69 8.87 -18.61
N SER A 7 -15.79 8.12 -18.39
CA SER A 7 -16.57 8.26 -17.15
C SER A 7 -15.76 7.90 -15.90
N VAL A 8 -14.98 6.81 -15.95
CA VAL A 8 -14.08 6.42 -14.86
C VAL A 8 -13.02 7.47 -14.58
N THR A 9 -12.43 8.09 -15.61
CA THR A 9 -11.45 9.16 -15.41
C THR A 9 -12.07 10.40 -14.77
N VAL A 10 -13.26 10.81 -15.19
CA VAL A 10 -13.96 11.97 -14.60
C VAL A 10 -14.31 11.72 -13.14
N ILE A 11 -14.85 10.54 -12.83
CA ILE A 11 -15.16 10.15 -11.44
C ILE A 11 -13.88 10.16 -10.59
N SER A 12 -12.78 9.61 -11.11
CA SER A 12 -11.50 9.56 -10.41
C SER A 12 -10.94 10.96 -10.12
N ILE A 13 -11.11 11.91 -11.02
CA ILE A 13 -10.70 13.32 -10.82
C ILE A 13 -11.51 13.93 -9.68
N ILE A 14 -12.84 13.76 -9.68
CA ILE A 14 -13.72 14.28 -8.64
C ILE A 14 -13.33 13.69 -7.28
N CYS A 15 -13.13 12.38 -7.20
CA CYS A 15 -12.70 11.71 -5.96
C CYS A 15 -11.33 12.20 -5.47
N ALA A 16 -10.36 12.36 -6.36
CA ALA A 16 -9.04 12.88 -6.02
C ALA A 16 -9.12 14.31 -5.48
N PHE A 17 -9.94 15.16 -6.11
CA PHE A 17 -10.17 16.54 -5.68
C PHE A 17 -10.80 16.61 -4.29
N ILE A 18 -11.88 15.85 -4.04
CA ILE A 18 -12.53 15.76 -2.71
C ILE A 18 -11.53 15.29 -1.65
N THR A 19 -10.75 14.25 -1.96
CA THR A 19 -9.73 13.71 -1.05
C THR A 19 -8.67 14.75 -0.71
N GLY A 20 -8.19 15.49 -1.71
CA GLY A 20 -7.25 16.59 -1.52
C GLY A 20 -7.81 17.69 -0.62
N LEU A 21 -9.06 18.10 -0.85
CA LEU A 21 -9.74 19.11 -0.03
C LEU A 21 -9.90 18.68 1.43
N ILE A 22 -10.35 17.45 1.66
CA ILE A 22 -10.53 16.91 3.03
C ILE A 22 -9.19 16.88 3.76
N ASN A 23 -8.14 16.35 3.12
CA ASN A 23 -6.81 16.24 3.73
C ASN A 23 -6.18 17.62 3.98
N ALA A 24 -6.32 18.57 3.05
CA ALA A 24 -5.85 19.94 3.21
C ALA A 24 -6.61 20.67 4.33
N TRP A 25 -7.93 20.52 4.40
CA TRP A 25 -8.76 21.10 5.46
C TRP A 25 -8.39 20.54 6.84
N LEU A 26 -8.18 19.22 6.95
CA LEU A 26 -7.71 18.57 8.18
C LEU A 26 -6.35 19.11 8.64
N LEU A 27 -5.39 19.20 7.71
CA LEU A 27 -4.05 19.72 8.00
C LEU A 27 -4.11 21.19 8.46
N HIS A 28 -4.91 22.02 7.77
CA HIS A 28 -5.12 23.42 8.12
C HIS A 28 -5.77 23.57 9.51
N SER A 29 -6.80 22.78 9.80
CA SER A 29 -7.49 22.78 11.10
C SER A 29 -6.55 22.43 12.27
N LEU A 30 -5.59 21.53 12.03
CA LEU A 30 -4.62 21.05 13.01
C LEU A 30 -3.46 22.02 13.25
N PHE A 31 -2.82 22.52 12.18
CA PHE A 31 -1.60 23.33 12.30
C PHE A 31 -1.88 24.84 12.40
N ILE A 32 -2.85 25.34 11.64
CA ILE A 32 -3.14 26.77 11.51
C ILE A 32 -4.25 27.19 12.47
N SER A 33 -5.41 26.52 12.41
CA SER A 33 -6.55 26.91 13.24
C SER A 33 -6.44 26.50 14.71
N LYS A 34 -5.47 25.63 15.07
CA LYS A 34 -5.24 25.08 16.42
C LYS A 34 -6.51 24.60 17.14
N LYS A 35 -7.57 24.25 16.40
CA LYS A 35 -8.85 23.80 16.96
C LYS A 35 -8.72 22.44 17.64
N LEU A 36 -7.67 21.68 17.30
CA LEU A 36 -7.38 20.34 17.80
C LEU A 36 -6.04 20.37 18.56
N LYS A 37 -6.02 19.82 19.77
CA LYS A 37 -4.80 19.75 20.60
C LYS A 37 -3.79 18.78 19.97
N LYS A 38 -2.60 19.30 19.62
CA LYS A 38 -1.50 18.49 19.05
C LYS A 38 -1.07 17.41 20.04
N SER A 39 -1.10 16.14 19.61
CA SER A 39 -0.66 14.99 20.42
C SER A 39 0.51 14.27 19.76
N GLN A 40 1.49 13.87 20.58
CA GLN A 40 2.66 13.11 20.15
C GLN A 40 2.31 11.65 19.78
N SER A 41 1.16 11.14 20.23
CA SER A 41 0.65 9.81 19.82
C SER A 41 0.04 9.81 18.41
N LEU A 42 -0.27 10.99 17.85
CA LEU A 42 -0.95 11.14 16.56
C LEU A 42 -0.03 11.62 15.43
N THR A 43 1.28 11.72 15.67
CA THR A 43 2.25 12.27 14.69
C THR A 43 2.25 11.51 13.36
N PHE A 44 2.15 10.18 13.39
CA PHE A 44 2.08 9.36 12.16
C PHE A 44 0.85 9.66 11.30
N PHE A 45 -0.30 9.97 11.93
CA PHE A 45 -1.51 10.37 11.20
C PHE A 45 -1.34 11.71 10.49
N TYR A 46 -0.64 12.67 11.11
CA TYR A 46 -0.40 13.97 10.48
C TYR A 46 0.48 13.87 9.25
N VAL A 47 1.55 13.07 9.34
CA VAL A 47 2.42 12.79 8.17
C VAL A 47 1.62 12.10 7.08
N ARG A 48 0.74 11.15 7.44
CA ARG A 48 -0.12 10.46 6.50
C ARG A 48 -1.05 11.40 5.74
N PHE A 49 -1.69 12.35 6.42
CA PHE A 49 -2.54 13.35 5.76
C PHE A 49 -1.76 14.23 4.78
N GLY A 50 -0.51 14.60 5.12
CA GLY A 50 0.37 15.34 4.22
C GLY A 50 0.72 14.53 2.96
N VAL A 51 1.11 13.27 3.13
CA VAL A 51 1.44 12.34 2.03
C VAL A 51 0.21 12.07 1.16
N ASP A 52 -0.96 11.86 1.76
CA ASP A 52 -2.22 11.65 1.03
C ASP A 52 -2.67 12.90 0.25
N GLY A 53 -2.41 14.09 0.78
CA GLY A 53 -2.60 15.36 0.07
C GLY A 53 -1.67 15.50 -1.15
N LEU A 54 -0.38 15.20 -0.98
CA LEU A 54 0.60 15.21 -2.08
C LEU A 54 0.22 14.21 -3.18
N LEU A 55 -0.17 12.99 -2.79
CA LEU A 55 -0.61 11.95 -3.72
C LEU A 55 -1.86 12.37 -4.51
N ALA A 56 -2.81 13.07 -3.87
CA ALA A 56 -3.99 13.58 -4.55
C ALA A 56 -3.62 14.59 -5.66
N VAL A 57 -2.71 15.52 -5.39
CA VAL A 57 -2.23 16.49 -6.39
C VAL A 57 -1.53 15.78 -7.56
N ILE A 58 -0.63 14.84 -7.28
CA ILE A 58 0.07 14.08 -8.32
C ILE A 58 -0.92 13.28 -9.18
N ASN A 59 -1.92 12.63 -8.57
CA ASN A 59 -2.93 11.86 -9.29
C ASN A 59 -3.82 12.73 -10.17
N ILE A 60 -4.14 13.96 -9.77
CA ILE A 60 -4.86 14.91 -10.64
C ILE A 60 -4.05 15.19 -11.91
N ILE A 61 -2.73 15.38 -11.80
CA ILE A 61 -1.85 15.60 -12.96
C ILE A 61 -1.80 14.35 -13.86
N ILE A 62 -1.67 13.16 -13.29
CA ILE A 62 -1.67 11.90 -14.07
C ILE A 62 -3.01 11.70 -14.80
N LEU A 63 -4.13 11.95 -14.12
CA LEU A 63 -5.46 11.83 -14.72
C LEU A 63 -5.68 12.86 -15.83
N PHE A 64 -5.08 14.05 -15.73
CA PHE A 64 -5.06 15.02 -16.80
C PHE A 64 -4.30 14.49 -18.04
N PHE A 65 -3.12 13.88 -17.86
CA PHE A 65 -2.38 13.25 -18.97
C PHE A 65 -3.17 12.11 -19.63
N ILE A 66 -3.82 11.26 -18.83
CA ILE A 66 -4.70 10.20 -19.34
C ILE A 66 -5.87 10.79 -20.13
N SER A 67 -6.45 11.89 -19.66
CA SER A 67 -7.57 12.56 -20.34
C SER A 67 -7.15 13.14 -21.70
N LEU A 68 -5.98 13.77 -21.78
CA LEU A 68 -5.42 14.27 -23.05
C LEU A 68 -5.23 13.13 -24.06
N LYS A 69 -4.74 11.97 -23.59
CA LYS A 69 -4.64 10.75 -24.41
C LYS A 69 -6.01 10.23 -24.86
N LEU A 70 -6.99 10.15 -23.97
CA LEU A 70 -8.34 9.69 -24.32
C LEU A 70 -9.00 10.56 -25.39
N LEU A 71 -8.69 11.86 -25.39
CA LEU A 71 -9.15 12.83 -26.38
C LEU A 71 -8.29 12.85 -27.67
N GLN A 72 -7.34 11.93 -27.85
CA GLN A 72 -6.44 11.84 -29.00
C GLN A 72 -5.48 13.04 -29.17
N PHE A 73 -5.24 13.81 -28.10
CA PHE A 73 -4.24 14.89 -28.08
C PHE A 73 -2.82 14.37 -27.72
N ASP A 74 -2.49 13.14 -28.14
CA ASP A 74 -1.23 12.45 -27.81
C ASP A 74 0.02 13.18 -28.33
N TYR A 75 -0.14 13.98 -29.38
CA TYR A 75 0.92 14.80 -29.96
C TYR A 75 1.47 15.85 -28.98
N LEU A 76 0.70 16.27 -27.96
CA LEU A 76 1.17 17.19 -26.92
C LEU A 76 2.05 16.51 -25.88
N LEU A 77 1.87 15.19 -25.68
CA LEU A 77 2.58 14.42 -24.65
C LEU A 77 3.79 13.66 -25.20
N ASN A 78 3.71 13.17 -26.44
CA ASN A 78 4.80 12.42 -27.10
C ASN A 78 6.17 13.13 -27.12
N PRO A 79 6.27 14.47 -27.24
CA PRO A 79 7.55 15.17 -27.17
C PRO A 79 8.20 15.16 -25.78
N TYR A 80 7.42 14.87 -24.72
CA TYR A 80 7.85 14.97 -23.32
C TYR A 80 7.69 13.66 -22.54
N PRO A 81 8.26 12.52 -23.00
CA PRO A 81 8.08 11.21 -22.35
C PRO A 81 8.66 11.18 -20.93
N ASN A 82 9.75 11.93 -20.70
CA ASN A 82 10.39 12.03 -19.39
C ASN A 82 9.47 12.68 -18.35
N LEU A 83 8.66 13.67 -18.76
CA LEU A 83 7.74 14.36 -17.86
C LEU A 83 6.67 13.40 -17.33
N ILE A 84 6.10 12.59 -18.22
CA ILE A 84 5.13 11.54 -17.86
C ILE A 84 5.77 10.53 -16.91
N PHE A 85 6.97 10.06 -17.24
CA PHE A 85 7.71 9.11 -16.42
C PHE A 85 7.95 9.66 -15.00
N PHE A 86 8.49 10.88 -14.87
CA PHE A 86 8.77 11.46 -13.55
C PHE A 86 7.50 11.74 -12.74
N THR A 87 6.40 12.16 -13.37
CA THR A 87 5.13 12.35 -12.66
C THR A 87 4.59 11.02 -12.12
N VAL A 88 4.53 9.97 -12.94
CA VAL A 88 4.06 8.65 -12.51
C VAL A 88 5.00 8.04 -11.48
N TRP A 89 6.31 8.18 -11.67
CA TRP A 89 7.33 7.71 -10.73
C TRP A 89 7.20 8.37 -9.35
N SER A 90 6.92 9.68 -9.32
CA SER A 90 6.66 10.41 -8.06
C SER A 90 5.44 9.84 -7.31
N ALA A 91 4.38 9.46 -8.03
CA ALA A 91 3.20 8.83 -7.44
C ALA A 91 3.52 7.47 -6.80
N VAL A 92 4.33 6.64 -7.46
CA VAL A 92 4.77 5.32 -6.96
C VAL A 92 5.58 5.46 -5.67
N ASN A 93 6.53 6.40 -5.64
CA ASN A 93 7.33 6.68 -4.43
C ASN A 93 6.44 7.18 -3.28
N THR A 94 5.52 8.10 -3.57
CA THR A 94 4.59 8.65 -2.55
C THR A 94 3.65 7.56 -2.00
N THR A 95 3.19 6.65 -2.86
CA THR A 95 2.36 5.50 -2.47
C THR A 95 3.14 4.51 -1.60
N SER A 96 4.43 4.31 -1.89
CA SER A 96 5.32 3.48 -1.08
C SER A 96 5.54 4.05 0.32
N ILE A 97 5.72 5.38 0.44
CA ILE A 97 5.76 6.07 1.74
C ILE A 97 4.45 5.85 2.51
N ARG A 98 3.30 6.06 1.86
CA ARG A 98 1.97 5.91 2.47
C ARG A 98 1.76 4.50 3.02
N THR A 99 2.15 3.48 2.25
CA THR A 99 1.97 2.07 2.63
C THR A 99 2.85 1.70 3.82
N LEU A 100 4.14 2.06 3.82
CA LEU A 100 5.01 1.85 4.97
C LEU A 100 4.55 2.60 6.22
N LEU A 101 4.08 3.83 6.06
CA LEU A 101 3.54 4.60 7.17
C LEU A 101 2.29 3.92 7.77
N ALA A 102 1.46 3.30 6.93
CA ALA A 102 0.32 2.51 7.39
C ALA A 102 0.75 1.25 8.16
N ILE A 103 1.76 0.52 7.66
CA ILE A 103 2.33 -0.65 8.35
C ILE A 103 2.90 -0.27 9.71
N ILE A 104 3.73 0.78 9.79
CA ILE A 104 4.30 1.23 11.06
C ILE A 104 3.21 1.69 12.01
N THR A 105 2.19 2.41 11.52
CA THR A 105 1.06 2.83 12.36
C THR A 105 0.28 1.62 12.88
N ALA A 106 0.09 0.58 12.06
CA ALA A 106 -0.54 -0.66 12.47
C ALA A 106 0.28 -1.37 13.56
N LEU A 107 1.56 -1.61 13.31
CA LEU A 107 2.48 -2.21 14.29
C LEU A 107 2.47 -1.44 15.61
N ASP A 108 2.53 -0.12 15.54
CA ASP A 108 2.49 0.75 16.71
C ASP A 108 1.24 0.54 17.57
N ARG A 109 0.08 0.40 16.91
CA ARG A 109 -1.20 0.14 17.59
C ARG A 109 -1.24 -1.26 18.17
N THR A 110 -0.69 -2.25 17.48
CA THR A 110 -0.64 -3.63 18.01
C THR A 110 0.19 -3.71 19.28
N PHE A 111 1.39 -3.12 19.31
CA PHE A 111 2.22 -3.11 20.51
C PHE A 111 1.55 -2.41 21.69
N ALA A 112 0.81 -1.32 21.44
CA ALA A 112 0.06 -0.63 22.48
C ALA A 112 -1.06 -1.47 23.11
N VAL A 113 -1.64 -2.41 22.34
CA VAL A 113 -2.77 -3.25 22.77
C VAL A 113 -2.29 -4.53 23.43
N PHE A 114 -1.37 -5.26 22.81
CA PHE A 114 -0.90 -6.54 23.35
C PHE A 114 0.10 -6.39 24.49
N LEU A 115 0.93 -5.35 24.46
CA LEU A 115 2.03 -5.17 25.41
C LEU A 115 2.06 -3.74 25.99
N PRO A 116 0.99 -3.28 26.67
CA PRO A 116 0.84 -1.88 27.09
C PRO A 116 1.99 -1.39 28.01
N LEU A 117 2.45 -2.23 28.94
CA LEU A 117 3.53 -1.91 29.88
C LEU A 117 4.88 -1.78 29.18
N THR A 118 5.26 -2.79 28.37
CA THR A 118 6.50 -2.78 27.58
C THR A 118 6.49 -1.66 26.54
N TYR A 119 5.33 -1.42 25.92
CA TYR A 119 5.13 -0.35 24.96
C TYR A 119 5.39 1.02 25.58
N HIS A 120 4.83 1.33 26.76
CA HIS A 120 5.06 2.62 27.41
C HIS A 120 6.55 2.85 27.73
N ILE A 121 7.27 1.82 28.19
CA ILE A 121 8.70 1.91 28.50
C ILE A 121 9.57 1.99 27.24
N SER A 122 9.20 1.30 26.16
CA SER A 122 9.91 1.35 24.88
C SER A 122 9.66 2.68 24.15
N ARG A 123 8.44 3.21 24.22
CA ARG A 123 8.01 4.47 23.58
C ARG A 123 8.75 5.69 24.10
N THR A 124 9.17 5.70 25.37
CA THR A 124 9.98 6.81 25.91
C THR A 124 11.39 6.85 25.34
N LYS A 125 11.89 5.73 24.80
CA LYS A 125 13.20 5.63 24.15
C LYS A 125 13.13 5.87 22.64
N LEU A 126 12.00 5.56 22.02
CA LEU A 126 11.87 5.56 20.55
C LEU A 126 11.27 6.87 20.04
N ASN A 127 12.07 7.65 19.32
CA ASN A 127 11.64 8.95 18.80
C ASN A 127 10.81 8.80 17.51
N ASN A 128 9.59 9.34 17.48
CA ASN A 128 8.72 9.32 16.31
C ASN A 128 9.39 9.90 15.06
N SER A 129 10.23 10.93 15.23
CA SER A 129 10.93 11.57 14.11
C SER A 129 11.90 10.63 13.41
N LEU A 130 12.53 9.69 14.13
CA LEU A 130 13.43 8.69 13.55
C LEU A 130 12.66 7.72 12.65
N LEU A 131 11.52 7.22 13.12
CA LEU A 131 10.64 6.35 12.32
C LEU A 131 10.11 7.07 11.07
N ILE A 132 9.71 8.33 11.20
CA ILE A 132 9.26 9.14 10.06
C ILE A 132 10.40 9.32 9.06
N CYS A 133 11.62 9.62 9.52
CA CYS A 133 12.78 9.76 8.65
C CYS A 133 13.10 8.46 7.89
N LEU A 134 13.02 7.31 8.57
CA LEU A 134 13.21 5.99 7.94
C LEU A 134 12.18 5.74 6.84
N VAL A 135 10.90 6.04 7.09
CA VAL A 135 9.83 5.88 6.08
C VAL A 135 10.03 6.83 4.90
N LEU A 136 10.38 8.09 5.16
CA LEU A 136 10.64 9.07 4.11
C LEU A 136 11.92 8.77 3.31
N GLY A 137 12.86 8.00 3.87
CA GLY A 137 14.06 7.53 3.18
C GLY A 137 13.83 6.31 2.28
N TYR A 138 12.71 5.60 2.43
CA TYR A 138 12.40 4.42 1.63
C TYR A 138 12.38 4.60 0.11
N PRO A 139 11.96 5.75 -0.47
CA PRO A 139 12.10 6.02 -1.89
C PRO A 139 13.53 5.82 -2.42
N LEU A 140 14.57 5.95 -1.60
CA LEU A 140 15.94 5.64 -2.01
C LEU A 140 16.09 4.16 -2.39
N VAL A 141 15.50 3.26 -1.60
CA VAL A 141 15.48 1.81 -1.86
C VAL A 141 14.74 1.52 -3.17
N GLU A 142 13.58 2.14 -3.36
CA GLU A 142 12.80 2.03 -4.60
C GLU A 142 13.60 2.46 -5.84
N ASN A 143 14.35 3.56 -5.74
CA ASN A 143 15.23 4.01 -6.82
C ASN A 143 16.40 3.05 -7.07
N ILE A 144 17.01 2.48 -6.02
CA ILE A 144 18.05 1.44 -6.19
C ILE A 144 17.48 0.22 -6.92
N ILE A 145 16.27 -0.22 -6.53
CA ILE A 145 15.61 -1.37 -7.17
C ILE A 145 15.32 -1.07 -8.65
N LEU A 146 14.79 0.10 -8.95
CA LEU A 146 14.45 0.49 -10.32
C LEU A 146 15.70 0.57 -11.22
N TRP A 147 16.71 1.34 -10.79
CA TRP A 147 17.86 1.69 -11.63
C TRP A 147 18.97 0.63 -11.62
N VAL A 148 19.25 0.02 -10.46
CA VAL A 148 20.38 -0.91 -10.30
C VAL A 148 19.94 -2.35 -10.51
N ILE A 149 18.91 -2.80 -9.76
CA ILE A 149 18.50 -4.21 -9.75
C ILE A 149 17.72 -4.56 -11.01
N CYS A 150 16.69 -3.77 -11.31
CA CYS A 150 15.83 -4.00 -12.46
C CYS A 150 16.36 -3.38 -13.75
N ASN A 151 17.44 -2.59 -13.70
CA ASN A 151 18.09 -1.95 -14.85
C ASN A 151 17.08 -1.30 -15.82
N CYS A 152 16.24 -0.40 -15.29
CA CYS A 152 15.20 0.24 -16.08
C CYS A 152 15.81 1.26 -17.05
N ALA A 153 15.70 1.01 -18.36
CA ALA A 153 15.96 2.03 -19.37
C ALA A 153 14.70 2.89 -19.55
N VAL A 154 14.85 4.22 -19.58
CA VAL A 154 13.74 5.16 -19.84
C VAL A 154 13.39 5.15 -21.32
N THR A 155 12.76 4.08 -21.78
CA THR A 155 12.26 3.94 -23.15
C THR A 155 10.74 3.91 -23.12
N VAL A 156 10.13 5.08 -23.17
CA VAL A 156 8.67 5.22 -23.13
C VAL A 156 8.12 5.02 -24.54
N ALA A 157 7.32 3.96 -24.74
CA ALA A 157 6.63 3.74 -26.01
C ALA A 157 5.59 4.85 -26.26
N ALA A 158 5.39 5.21 -27.54
CA ALA A 158 4.41 6.22 -27.93
C ALA A 158 3.01 5.87 -27.37
N GLY A 159 2.36 6.85 -26.75
CA GLY A 159 1.07 6.66 -26.09
C GLY A 159 1.12 5.96 -24.72
N CYS A 160 2.26 5.72 -24.11
CA CYS A 160 2.32 5.16 -22.75
C CYS A 160 2.18 6.24 -21.66
N VAL A 161 1.12 6.15 -20.85
CA VAL A 161 0.81 7.11 -19.77
C VAL A 161 0.55 6.47 -18.40
N ASN A 162 0.48 5.13 -18.34
CA ASN A 162 0.18 4.40 -17.12
C ASN A 162 1.42 3.67 -16.61
N PHE A 163 1.50 3.48 -15.30
CA PHE A 163 2.59 2.75 -14.64
C PHE A 163 2.84 1.36 -15.27
N THR A 164 1.79 0.63 -15.65
CA THR A 164 1.88 -0.72 -16.23
C THR A 164 2.69 -0.80 -17.52
N CYS A 165 2.76 0.27 -18.31
CA CYS A 165 3.58 0.31 -19.53
C CYS A 165 4.90 1.07 -19.33
N LEU A 166 4.99 1.94 -18.32
CA LEU A 166 6.21 2.70 -17.99
C LEU A 166 7.22 1.85 -17.23
N ALA A 167 6.74 0.94 -16.38
CA ALA A 167 7.58 0.05 -15.60
C ALA A 167 7.98 -1.19 -16.41
N ASN A 168 9.20 -1.66 -16.21
CA ASN A 168 9.61 -2.96 -16.74
C ASN A 168 8.95 -4.10 -15.95
N LYS A 169 9.00 -5.32 -16.50
CA LYS A 169 8.41 -6.51 -15.87
C LYS A 169 9.00 -6.81 -14.48
N CYS A 170 10.28 -6.51 -14.28
CA CYS A 170 10.98 -6.71 -13.00
C CYS A 170 10.38 -5.83 -11.89
N PHE A 171 10.34 -4.52 -12.11
CA PHE A 171 9.84 -3.56 -11.13
C PHE A 171 8.33 -3.71 -10.91
N HIS A 172 7.57 -3.99 -11.97
CA HIS A 172 6.15 -4.28 -11.85
C HIS A 172 5.89 -5.51 -10.96
N GLY A 173 6.68 -6.57 -11.10
CA GLY A 173 6.59 -7.76 -10.23
C GLY A 173 6.95 -7.46 -8.78
N TYR A 174 8.01 -6.68 -8.55
CA TYR A 174 8.39 -6.22 -7.21
C TYR A 174 7.26 -5.38 -6.56
N SER A 175 6.71 -4.39 -7.27
CA SER A 175 5.65 -3.52 -6.77
C SER A 175 4.40 -4.30 -6.36
N LEU A 176 4.00 -5.30 -7.16
CA LEU A 176 2.86 -6.17 -6.84
C LEU A 176 3.10 -7.01 -5.59
N ASN A 177 4.31 -7.58 -5.44
CA ASN A 177 4.66 -8.37 -4.27
C ASN A 177 4.66 -7.51 -3.00
N PHE A 178 5.18 -6.29 -3.10
CA PHE A 178 5.16 -5.32 -2.01
C PHE A 178 3.72 -4.95 -1.59
N GLU A 179 2.84 -4.68 -2.57
CA GLU A 179 1.43 -4.39 -2.31
C GLU A 179 0.70 -5.58 -1.65
N MET A 180 0.96 -6.80 -2.08
CA MET A 180 0.38 -8.00 -1.46
C MET A 180 0.81 -8.17 0.00
N ALA A 181 2.09 -7.95 0.31
CA ALA A 181 2.60 -8.04 1.68
C ALA A 181 1.92 -6.99 2.58
N ASN A 182 1.74 -5.77 2.07
CA ASN A 182 1.06 -4.70 2.80
C ASN A 182 -0.43 -5.01 3.06
N PHE A 183 -1.15 -5.58 2.08
CA PHE A 183 -2.56 -5.93 2.26
C PHE A 183 -2.76 -6.98 3.37
N LEU A 184 -1.85 -7.95 3.47
CA LEU A 184 -1.85 -8.94 4.54
C LEU A 184 -1.64 -8.28 5.90
N ALA A 185 -0.65 -7.38 6.02
CA ALA A 185 -0.38 -6.64 7.26
C ALA A 185 -1.54 -5.72 7.68
N LEU A 186 -2.23 -5.11 6.72
CA LEU A 186 -3.41 -4.27 6.99
C LEU A 186 -4.61 -5.08 7.47
N ILE A 187 -4.87 -6.25 6.87
CA ILE A 187 -5.96 -7.13 7.33
C ILE A 187 -5.68 -7.60 8.75
N ASP A 188 -4.45 -8.03 9.02
CA ASP A 188 -4.01 -8.45 10.35
C ASP A 188 -4.24 -7.33 11.39
N ALA A 189 -3.85 -6.11 11.06
CA ALA A 189 -4.11 -4.93 11.89
C ALA A 189 -5.59 -4.62 12.12
N ILE A 190 -6.45 -4.79 11.10
CA ILE A 190 -7.90 -4.59 11.22
C ILE A 190 -8.52 -5.66 12.11
N ILE A 191 -8.09 -6.91 11.97
CA ILE A 191 -8.53 -8.02 12.82
C ILE A 191 -8.18 -7.71 14.27
N MET A 192 -6.93 -7.35 14.56
CA MET A 192 -6.51 -6.96 15.92
C MET A 192 -7.31 -5.75 16.46
N MET A 193 -7.62 -4.77 15.62
CA MET A 193 -8.44 -3.63 16.04
C MET A 193 -9.88 -4.04 16.40
N ILE A 194 -10.51 -4.89 15.60
CA ILE A 194 -11.91 -5.30 15.81
C ILE A 194 -12.04 -6.25 17.01
N PHE A 195 -11.12 -7.21 17.15
CA PHE A 195 -11.24 -8.28 18.14
C PHE A 195 -10.58 -7.96 19.48
N ASP A 196 -9.63 -7.02 19.55
CA ASP A 196 -8.99 -6.65 20.83
C ASP A 196 -9.36 -5.25 21.33
N VAL A 197 -9.36 -4.23 20.47
CA VAL A 197 -9.56 -2.82 20.90
C VAL A 197 -11.02 -2.52 21.21
N ILE A 198 -11.95 -2.98 20.36
CA ILE A 198 -13.38 -2.71 20.53
C ILE A 198 -13.92 -3.40 21.80
N PRO A 199 -13.64 -4.68 22.09
CA PRO A 199 -14.11 -5.31 23.32
C PRO A 199 -13.50 -4.70 24.58
N ALA A 200 -12.20 -4.35 24.57
CA ALA A 200 -11.55 -3.69 25.71
C ALA A 200 -12.11 -2.28 25.97
N GLY A 201 -12.39 -1.52 24.91
CA GLY A 201 -13.00 -0.19 25.02
C GLY A 201 -14.44 -0.24 25.55
N ILE A 202 -15.24 -1.21 25.09
CA ILE A 202 -16.61 -1.43 25.58
C ILE A 202 -16.59 -1.81 27.06
N GLN A 203 -15.69 -2.70 27.48
CA GLN A 203 -15.56 -3.17 28.86
C GLN A 203 -15.12 -2.06 29.84
N SER A 204 -14.32 -1.09 29.38
CA SER A 204 -13.93 0.07 30.20
C SER A 204 -15.06 1.09 30.42
N LYS A 205 -16.11 1.09 29.58
CA LYS A 205 -17.21 2.06 29.64
C LYS A 205 -18.48 1.49 30.27
N PHE A 206 -18.72 0.20 30.09
CA PHE A 206 -19.85 -0.48 30.71
C PHE A 206 -19.28 -1.55 31.65
N GLY A 207 -19.39 -1.32 32.96
CA GLY A 207 -18.94 -2.25 34.00
C GLY A 207 -19.79 -3.53 34.04
N PHE A 208 -19.65 -4.39 33.03
CA PHE A 208 -20.33 -5.68 32.95
C PHE A 208 -19.62 -6.72 33.84
N LYS A 209 -20.41 -7.57 34.52
CA LYS A 209 -19.96 -8.60 35.46
C LYS A 209 -18.99 -9.59 34.78
N VAL A 210 -17.89 -9.89 35.49
CA VAL A 210 -16.64 -10.46 34.98
C VAL A 210 -16.73 -11.95 34.55
N GLU A 211 -17.78 -12.68 34.91
CA GLU A 211 -17.86 -14.14 34.69
C GLU A 211 -18.41 -14.56 33.30
N ASP A 212 -19.39 -13.86 32.72
CA ASP A 212 -19.91 -14.21 31.38
C ASP A 212 -19.03 -13.68 30.22
N VAL A 213 -18.26 -12.62 30.48
CA VAL A 213 -17.49 -11.88 29.45
C VAL A 213 -16.11 -12.49 29.20
N GLY A 214 -15.57 -13.25 30.17
CA GLY A 214 -14.29 -13.94 30.03
C GLY A 214 -14.29 -15.00 28.91
N SER A 215 -15.41 -15.70 28.73
CA SER A 215 -15.57 -16.67 27.63
C SER A 215 -15.61 -15.98 26.26
N LEU A 216 -16.31 -14.84 26.16
CA LEU A 216 -16.48 -14.08 24.92
C LEU A 216 -15.15 -13.43 24.47
N MET A 217 -14.35 -12.94 25.43
CA MET A 217 -13.03 -12.37 25.15
C MET A 217 -12.02 -13.46 24.73
N THR A 218 -12.17 -14.69 25.25
CA THR A 218 -11.36 -15.85 24.82
C THR A 218 -11.77 -16.33 23.43
N PHE A 219 -13.07 -16.34 23.11
CA PHE A 219 -13.58 -16.63 21.76
C PHE A 219 -13.10 -15.61 20.72
N SER A 220 -13.12 -14.32 21.05
CA SER A 220 -12.61 -13.21 20.21
C SER A 220 -11.12 -13.36 19.89
N LYS A 221 -10.31 -13.74 20.87
CA LYS A 221 -8.87 -13.98 20.69
C LYS A 221 -8.57 -15.23 19.87
N MET A 222 -9.34 -16.30 20.09
CA MET A 222 -9.17 -17.56 19.34
C MET A 222 -9.62 -17.44 17.88
N SER A 223 -10.65 -16.62 17.59
CA SER A 223 -11.05 -16.33 16.21
C SER A 223 -10.04 -15.44 15.48
N GLY A 224 -9.43 -14.46 16.17
CA GLY A 224 -8.32 -13.66 15.65
C GLY A 224 -7.11 -14.51 15.25
N LEU A 225 -6.66 -15.40 16.14
CA LEU A 225 -5.56 -16.34 15.89
C LEU A 225 -5.87 -17.33 14.75
N ALA A 226 -7.12 -17.81 14.65
CA ALA A 226 -7.53 -18.71 13.57
C ALA A 226 -7.59 -18.01 12.20
N LEU A 227 -8.03 -16.73 12.17
CA LEU A 227 -8.05 -15.92 10.96
C LEU A 227 -6.64 -15.53 10.50
N GLU A 228 -5.75 -15.19 11.43
CA GLU A 228 -4.33 -14.93 11.16
C GLU A 228 -3.66 -16.17 10.54
N GLY A 229 -3.87 -17.35 11.14
CA GLY A 229 -3.40 -18.62 10.59
C GLY A 229 -3.94 -18.93 9.19
N TYR A 230 -5.22 -18.63 8.94
CA TYR A 230 -5.83 -18.82 7.62
C TYR A 230 -5.25 -17.87 6.56
N LEU A 231 -4.99 -16.61 6.91
CA LEU A 231 -4.39 -15.62 6.01
C LEU A 231 -2.94 -15.96 5.67
N VAL A 232 -2.15 -16.39 6.65
CA VAL A 232 -0.77 -16.89 6.44
C VAL A 232 -0.77 -18.12 5.54
N TYR A 233 -1.66 -19.08 5.77
CA TYR A 233 -1.85 -20.24 4.89
C TYR A 233 -2.20 -19.84 3.46
N ARG A 234 -3.13 -18.89 3.28
CA ARG A 234 -3.55 -18.41 1.95
C ARG A 234 -2.44 -17.64 1.23
N ALA A 235 -1.64 -16.87 1.96
CA ALA A 235 -0.46 -16.18 1.44
C ALA A 235 0.62 -17.16 0.97
N MET A 236 0.90 -18.21 1.75
CA MET A 236 1.81 -19.30 1.36
C MET A 236 1.29 -20.08 0.14
N LYS A 237 -0.01 -20.36 0.06
CA LYS A 237 -0.62 -21.03 -1.09
C LYS A 237 -0.52 -20.21 -2.37
N ARG A 238 -0.65 -18.88 -2.30
CA ARG A 238 -0.42 -17.97 -3.44
C ARG A 238 1.03 -18.02 -3.92
N ARG A 239 2.01 -18.09 -3.01
CA ARG A 239 3.44 -18.20 -3.36
C ARG A 239 3.78 -19.53 -4.04
N ASN A 240 3.19 -20.64 -3.60
CA ASN A 240 3.38 -21.95 -4.25
C ASN A 240 2.73 -22.01 -5.64
N GLY A 241 1.56 -21.38 -5.87
CA GLY A 241 0.92 -21.33 -7.19
C GLY A 241 1.78 -20.67 -8.27
N THR A 242 2.52 -19.61 -7.91
CA THR A 242 3.43 -18.89 -8.82
C THR A 242 4.73 -19.65 -9.09
N VAL A 243 5.17 -20.53 -8.18
CA VAL A 243 6.36 -21.39 -8.35
C VAL A 243 6.04 -22.62 -9.22
N THR A 244 4.83 -23.19 -9.10
CA THR A 244 4.42 -24.35 -9.92
C THR A 244 4.17 -23.98 -11.39
N THR A 245 3.79 -22.73 -11.68
CA THR A 245 3.61 -22.26 -13.08
C THR A 245 4.93 -21.98 -13.80
N ASN A 246 6.01 -21.67 -13.09
CA ASN A 246 7.34 -21.45 -13.69
C ASN A 246 8.18 -22.73 -13.81
N SER A 247 7.77 -23.86 -13.21
CA SER A 247 8.52 -25.13 -13.26
C SER A 247 8.03 -26.12 -14.32
N ASN A 248 6.84 -25.90 -14.93
CA ASN A 248 6.28 -26.80 -15.95
C ASN A 248 6.65 -26.41 -17.41
N GLY A 249 7.65 -25.55 -17.61
CA GLY A 249 8.01 -25.00 -18.92
C GLY A 249 9.32 -25.49 -19.55
N LYS A 250 10.04 -26.45 -18.95
CA LYS A 250 11.27 -27.02 -19.52
C LYS A 250 11.46 -28.46 -19.05
N ASN A 251 11.07 -29.44 -19.86
CA ASN A 251 11.84 -30.65 -20.17
C ASN A 251 10.96 -31.70 -20.89
N SER A 252 11.01 -31.71 -22.22
CA SER A 252 10.86 -32.93 -23.01
C SER A 252 11.54 -32.75 -24.36
N VAL A 253 12.87 -32.85 -24.32
CA VAL A 253 13.73 -33.14 -25.47
C VAL A 253 14.09 -34.64 -25.38
N LEU A 254 14.11 -35.29 -26.55
CA LEU A 254 14.52 -36.68 -26.88
C LEU A 254 13.34 -37.69 -26.91
N LYS A 255 13.20 -38.56 -27.92
CA LYS A 255 14.25 -39.21 -28.72
C LYS A 255 13.66 -39.86 -29.98
N VAL A 256 14.40 -39.75 -31.08
CA VAL A 256 14.30 -40.55 -32.31
C VAL A 256 14.34 -42.05 -31.99
N LYS A 257 13.52 -42.87 -32.67
CA LYS A 257 13.72 -44.32 -32.79
C LYS A 257 13.57 -44.74 -34.25
N ALA A 258 14.62 -45.37 -34.77
CA ALA A 258 14.68 -45.96 -36.09
C ALA A 258 14.24 -47.43 -36.07
N SER A 259 13.65 -47.85 -37.21
CA SER A 259 13.75 -49.14 -37.93
C SER A 259 13.21 -50.46 -37.34
N GLY A 260 12.38 -51.15 -38.15
CA GLY A 260 12.70 -52.52 -38.60
C GLY A 260 11.71 -53.66 -38.27
N ASP A 261 11.07 -54.18 -39.33
CA ASP A 261 10.60 -55.55 -39.61
C ASP A 261 9.60 -56.29 -38.70
N LYS A 262 8.41 -56.56 -39.24
CA LYS A 262 8.03 -57.85 -39.87
C LYS A 262 6.83 -57.68 -40.79
#